data_AF-A0A3L7SDU0-F1
#
_entry.id   AF-A0A3L7SDU0-F1
#
_cell.length_a   1.000
_cell.length_b   1.000
_cell.length_c   1.000
_cell.angle_alpha   90.00
_cell.angle_beta   90.00
_cell.angle_gamma   90.00
#
_symmetry.space_group_name_H-M   'P 1'
#
loop_
_entity.id
_entity.type
_entity.pdbx_description
1 polymer ?
#
loop_
_entity_poly.entity_id
_entity_poly.type
_entity_poly.pdbx_seq_one_letter_code
_entity_poly.pdbx_strand_id
1 'polypeptide(L)'
;HWQSVVIGGGLINGLTLAGHWPDEVLKTILEGDQSLLAAWNHALIESSTMADDESVPPGTRYDALRMVALRDWSMAKPQLEKYLQKGINDELQMGAVSGLADVRDMTAAEMLIGAYGYLSDHNRKLALEGMLRDDAKILLTLQAIENSLLPAELKTNEMVLKLREHSNQEIRKRAAQITK
;
A
#
# COMPACT_ATOMS: atom_id res chain seq x y z
N HIS A 1 0.89 13.58 18.27
CA HIS A 1 -0.24 12.79 17.74
C HIS A 1 -0.95 13.44 16.54
N TRP A 2 -1.23 14.75 16.52
CA TRP A 2 -1.93 15.37 15.37
C TRP A 2 -1.16 15.29 14.04
N GLN A 3 0.17 15.27 14.09
CA GLN A 3 1.01 15.26 12.88
C GLN A 3 0.78 14.02 12.01
N SER A 4 0.57 12.84 12.61
CA SER A 4 0.28 11.64 11.80
C SER A 4 -1.07 11.76 11.13
N VAL A 5 -2.10 12.29 11.80
CA VAL A 5 -3.41 12.53 11.20
C VAL A 5 -3.33 13.45 9.99
N VAL A 6 -2.59 14.57 10.12
CA VAL A 6 -2.46 15.53 9.01
C VAL A 6 -1.57 14.98 7.89
N ILE A 7 -0.44 14.37 8.22
CA ILE A 7 0.54 13.90 7.24
C ILE A 7 0.08 12.57 6.62
N GLY A 8 -0.18 11.55 7.43
CA GLY A 8 -0.65 10.24 6.98
C GLY A 8 -2.06 10.27 6.41
N GLY A 9 -3.02 10.75 7.20
CA GLY A 9 -4.44 10.73 6.84
C GLY A 9 -4.86 11.83 5.86
N GLY A 10 -4.23 13.00 5.92
CA GLY A 10 -4.49 14.13 5.03
C GLY A 10 -3.64 14.10 3.75
N LEU A 11 -2.32 14.22 3.92
CA LEU A 11 -1.41 14.42 2.79
C LEU A 11 -1.11 13.13 2.02
N ILE A 12 -0.60 12.09 2.69
CA ILE A 12 -0.20 10.82 2.05
C ILE A 12 -1.43 10.17 1.42
N ASN A 13 -2.50 9.99 2.19
CA ASN A 13 -3.76 9.46 1.66
C ASN A 13 -4.32 10.30 0.50
N GLY A 14 -4.29 11.64 0.62
CA GLY A 14 -4.72 12.53 -0.45
C GLY A 14 -3.93 12.33 -1.75
N LEU A 15 -2.61 12.16 -1.66
CA LEU A 15 -1.75 11.87 -2.81
C LEU A 15 -2.09 10.51 -3.45
N THR A 16 -2.30 9.47 -2.63
CA THR A 16 -2.73 8.14 -3.11
C THR A 16 -4.06 8.22 -3.86
N LEU A 17 -5.05 8.90 -3.29
CA LEU A 17 -6.38 9.08 -3.89
C LEU A 17 -6.33 9.91 -5.19
N ALA A 18 -5.38 10.82 -5.31
CA ALA A 18 -5.10 11.58 -6.53
C ALA A 18 -4.31 10.77 -7.58
N GLY A 19 -3.94 9.53 -7.29
CA GLY A 19 -3.19 8.66 -8.20
C GLY A 19 -1.68 8.94 -8.24
N HIS A 20 -1.15 9.72 -7.28
CA HIS A 20 0.28 10.03 -7.20
C HIS A 20 1.01 9.09 -6.24
N TRP A 21 2.30 8.85 -6.48
CA TRP A 21 3.17 8.15 -5.53
C TRP A 21 3.64 9.13 -4.44
N PRO A 22 3.29 8.89 -3.15
CA PRO A 22 3.59 9.86 -2.11
C PRO A 22 5.09 10.12 -1.94
N ASP A 23 5.93 9.10 -2.07
CA ASP A 23 7.40 9.23 -1.96
C ASP A 23 7.97 10.16 -3.02
N GLU A 24 7.52 10.05 -4.27
CA GLU A 24 7.98 10.90 -5.38
C GLU A 24 7.60 12.36 -5.17
N VAL A 25 6.32 12.62 -4.85
CA VAL A 25 5.82 13.97 -4.65
C VAL A 25 6.50 14.63 -3.45
N LEU A 26 6.60 13.90 -2.33
CA LEU A 26 7.21 14.42 -1.12
C LEU A 26 8.71 14.65 -1.32
N LYS A 27 9.42 13.76 -2.01
CA LYS A 27 10.83 13.95 -2.33
C LYS A 27 11.07 15.27 -3.07
N THR A 28 10.22 15.63 -4.04
CA THR A 28 10.33 16.91 -4.75
C THR A 28 10.09 18.12 -3.83
N ILE A 29 9.18 18.01 -2.86
CA ILE A 29 8.91 19.09 -1.89
C ILE A 29 10.08 19.26 -0.91
N LEU A 30 10.70 18.16 -0.50
CA LEU A 30 11.81 18.15 0.46
C LEU A 30 13.16 18.52 -0.18
N GLU A 31 13.25 18.52 -1.51
CA GLU A 31 14.48 18.78 -2.23
C GLU A 31 14.99 20.20 -2.01
N GLY A 32 16.26 20.33 -1.64
CA GLY A 32 16.91 21.63 -1.42
C GLY A 32 16.72 22.24 -0.03
N ASP A 33 15.84 21.69 0.83
CA ASP A 33 15.66 22.15 2.21
C ASP A 33 16.10 21.06 3.22
N GLN A 34 17.32 21.20 3.73
CA GLN A 34 17.89 20.25 4.69
C GLN A 34 17.16 20.27 6.05
N SER A 35 16.61 21.41 6.45
CA SER A 35 15.88 21.52 7.72
C SER A 35 14.55 20.78 7.62
N LEU A 36 13.83 20.97 6.51
CA LEU A 36 12.57 20.29 6.26
C LEU A 36 12.78 18.78 6.08
N LEU A 37 13.83 18.36 5.37
CA LEU A 37 14.19 16.94 5.24
C LEU A 37 14.51 16.30 6.60
N ALA A 38 15.24 17.00 7.47
CA ALA A 38 15.52 16.51 8.83
C ALA A 38 14.23 16.38 9.67
N ALA A 39 13.34 17.37 9.60
CA ALA A 39 12.05 17.34 10.28
C ALA A 39 11.14 16.21 9.75
N TRP A 40 11.13 15.98 8.44
CA TRP A 40 10.43 14.88 7.80
C TRP A 40 10.93 13.52 8.30
N ASN A 41 12.25 13.30 8.27
CA ASN A 41 12.84 12.06 8.76
C ASN A 41 12.54 11.81 10.24
N HIS A 42 12.55 12.87 11.06
CA HIS A 42 12.15 12.79 12.46
C HIS A 42 10.68 12.38 12.62
N ALA A 43 9.77 13.00 11.87
CA ALA A 43 8.35 12.67 11.89
C ALA A 43 8.08 11.22 11.48
N LEU A 44 8.84 10.68 10.53
CA LEU A 44 8.78 9.27 10.12
C LEU A 44 9.25 8.31 11.23
N ILE A 45 10.24 8.71 12.03
CA ILE A 45 10.69 7.94 13.20
C ILE A 45 9.58 7.95 14.27
N GLU A 46 9.03 9.12 14.56
CA GLU A 46 7.95 9.26 15.54
C GLU A 46 6.69 8.48 15.13
N SER A 47 6.34 8.46 13.83
CA SER A 47 5.20 7.67 13.34
C SER A 47 5.40 6.17 13.56
N SER A 48 6.64 5.68 13.45
CA SER A 48 6.96 4.29 13.76
C SER A 48 6.69 3.95 15.23
N THR A 49 7.14 4.79 16.15
CA THR A 49 6.83 4.62 17.58
C THR A 49 5.33 4.71 17.84
N MET A 50 4.66 5.69 17.20
CA MET A 50 3.24 5.94 17.38
C MET A 50 2.36 4.79 16.89
N ALA A 51 2.71 4.16 15.77
CA ALA A 51 1.96 3.01 15.25
C ALA A 51 1.92 1.83 16.25
N ASP A 52 2.99 1.66 17.04
CA ASP A 52 3.15 0.59 18.03
C ASP A 52 2.66 0.94 19.44
N ASP A 53 2.33 2.20 19.71
CA ASP A 53 1.84 2.63 21.01
C ASP A 53 0.34 2.36 21.16
N GLU A 54 -0.01 1.34 21.96
CA GLU A 54 -1.40 0.96 22.22
C GLU A 54 -2.21 2.01 22.98
N SER A 55 -1.57 2.99 23.62
CA SER A 55 -2.27 4.11 24.23
C SER A 55 -2.79 5.13 23.20
N VAL A 56 -2.28 5.05 21.96
CA VAL A 56 -2.71 5.91 20.85
C VAL A 56 -3.97 5.32 20.20
N PRO A 57 -4.98 6.15 19.87
CA PRO A 57 -6.19 5.68 19.20
C PRO A 57 -5.89 4.95 17.88
N PRO A 58 -6.64 3.87 17.54
CA PRO A 58 -6.44 3.09 16.32
C PRO A 58 -6.39 3.92 15.03
N GLY A 59 -7.28 4.90 14.84
CA GLY A 59 -7.23 5.79 13.66
C GLY A 59 -5.93 6.59 13.53
N THR A 60 -5.39 7.11 14.63
CA THR A 60 -4.09 7.82 14.61
C THR A 60 -2.92 6.87 14.33
N ARG A 61 -3.02 5.61 14.80
CA ARG A 61 -2.05 4.55 14.50
C ARG A 61 -2.14 4.11 13.04
N TYR A 62 -3.35 4.04 12.47
CA TYR A 62 -3.59 3.84 11.05
C TYR A 62 -2.85 4.88 10.21
N ASP A 63 -3.03 6.17 10.53
CA ASP A 63 -2.36 7.25 9.80
C ASP A 63 -0.83 7.16 9.94
N ALA A 64 -0.35 6.78 11.12
CA ALA A 64 1.07 6.56 11.37
C ALA A 64 1.65 5.40 10.54
N LEU A 65 0.89 4.32 10.31
CA LEU A 65 1.32 3.21 9.44
C LEU A 65 1.49 3.63 7.98
N ARG A 66 0.68 4.59 7.49
CA ARG A 66 0.88 5.16 6.15
C ARG A 66 2.19 5.94 6.04
N MET A 67 2.57 6.65 7.10
CA MET A 67 3.87 7.31 7.16
C MET A 67 5.03 6.31 7.25
N VAL A 68 4.88 5.23 8.05
CA VAL A 68 5.90 4.18 8.18
C VAL A 68 6.31 3.62 6.82
N ALA A 69 5.38 3.49 5.87
CA ALA A 69 5.67 3.02 4.52
C ALA A 69 6.64 3.90 3.72
N LEU A 70 6.80 5.17 4.08
CA LEU A 70 7.72 6.11 3.42
C LEU A 70 9.10 6.18 4.08
N ARG A 71 9.35 5.35 5.09
CA ARG A 71 10.69 5.15 5.67
C ARG A 71 11.56 4.36 4.71
N ASP A 72 12.85 4.26 5.06
CA ASP A 72 13.71 3.24 4.47
C ASP A 72 13.04 1.86 4.51
N TRP A 73 13.03 1.18 3.36
CA TRP A 73 12.25 -0.04 3.20
C TRP A 73 12.70 -1.17 4.13
N SER A 74 13.99 -1.25 4.46
CA SER A 74 14.50 -2.26 5.40
C SER A 74 13.95 -2.08 6.81
N MET A 75 13.54 -0.86 7.16
CA MET A 75 12.91 -0.51 8.43
C MET A 75 11.38 -0.61 8.36
N ALA A 76 10.78 -0.17 7.26
CA ALA A 76 9.33 -0.16 7.07
C ALA A 76 8.75 -1.58 6.95
N LYS A 77 9.40 -2.43 6.15
CA LYS A 77 8.92 -3.78 5.82
C LYS A 77 8.55 -4.63 7.05
N PRO A 78 9.43 -4.87 8.03
CA PRO A 78 9.09 -5.73 9.17
C PRO A 78 7.94 -5.16 10.03
N GLN A 79 7.83 -3.83 10.10
CA GLN A 79 6.76 -3.18 10.86
C GLN A 79 5.41 -3.30 10.13
N LEU A 80 5.38 -3.06 8.82
CA LEU A 80 4.16 -3.25 8.02
C LEU A 80 3.73 -4.72 7.99
N GLU A 81 4.68 -5.66 7.93
CA GLU A 81 4.42 -7.09 7.99
C GLU A 81 3.71 -7.51 9.29
N LYS A 82 4.11 -6.94 10.44
CA LYS A 82 3.45 -7.15 11.74
C LYS A 82 1.97 -6.77 11.69
N TYR A 83 1.65 -5.62 11.09
CA TYR A 83 0.28 -5.11 11.01
C TYR A 83 -0.54 -5.72 9.87
N LEU A 84 0.12 -6.40 8.93
CA LEU A 84 -0.55 -7.11 7.86
C LEU A 84 -1.12 -8.46 8.33
N GLN A 85 -0.64 -9.04 9.44
CA GLN A 85 -1.00 -10.39 9.89
C GLN A 85 -2.51 -10.61 10.11
N LYS A 86 -2.92 -11.89 10.02
CA LYS A 86 -4.29 -12.31 10.34
C LYS A 86 -4.65 -12.02 11.79
N GLY A 87 -5.83 -11.46 12.02
CA GLY A 87 -6.36 -11.19 13.37
C GLY A 87 -5.91 -9.87 13.98
N ILE A 88 -5.10 -9.07 13.26
CA ILE A 88 -4.86 -7.67 13.59
C ILE A 88 -6.18 -6.89 13.48
N ASN A 89 -6.31 -5.85 14.28
CA ASN A 89 -7.43 -4.90 14.19
C ASN A 89 -7.60 -4.42 12.73
N ASP A 90 -8.83 -4.44 12.23
CA ASP A 90 -9.12 -4.20 10.81
C ASP A 90 -8.63 -2.81 10.32
N GLU A 91 -8.74 -1.78 11.16
CA GLU A 91 -8.27 -0.42 10.86
C GLU A 91 -6.73 -0.35 10.83
N LEU A 92 -6.04 -1.04 11.74
CA LEU A 92 -4.57 -1.10 11.69
C LEU A 92 -4.08 -1.90 10.47
N GLN A 93 -4.76 -2.99 10.14
CA GLN A 93 -4.47 -3.77 8.93
C GLN A 93 -4.72 -2.94 7.66
N MET A 94 -5.78 -2.13 7.65
CA MET A 94 -6.06 -1.16 6.58
C MET A 94 -4.90 -0.17 6.40
N GLY A 95 -4.27 0.26 7.49
CA GLY A 95 -3.11 1.16 7.47
C GLY A 95 -1.90 0.52 6.84
N ALA A 96 -1.62 -0.74 7.21
CA ALA A 96 -0.55 -1.52 6.60
C ALA A 96 -0.80 -1.77 5.10
N VAL A 97 -2.02 -2.17 4.72
CA VAL A 97 -2.40 -2.39 3.33
C VAL A 97 -2.25 -1.11 2.51
N SER A 98 -2.75 0.02 3.03
CA SER A 98 -2.66 1.32 2.38
C SER A 98 -1.21 1.77 2.22
N GLY A 99 -0.39 1.60 3.27
CA GLY A 99 1.05 1.87 3.21
C GLY A 99 1.77 1.02 2.17
N LEU A 100 1.53 -0.29 2.13
CA LEU A 100 2.11 -1.20 1.13
C LEU A 100 1.69 -0.85 -0.30
N ALA A 101 0.45 -0.39 -0.50
CA ALA A 101 -0.03 0.09 -1.78
C ALA A 101 0.76 1.30 -2.29
N ASP A 102 1.28 2.14 -1.38
CA ASP A 102 2.10 3.33 -1.64
C ASP A 102 3.60 3.04 -1.83
N VAL A 103 4.06 1.79 -1.69
CA VAL A 103 5.48 1.41 -1.84
C VAL A 103 5.73 0.80 -3.22
N ARG A 104 6.74 1.27 -3.96
CA ARG A 104 7.09 0.75 -5.29
C ARG A 104 7.83 -0.59 -5.29
N ASP A 105 8.46 -0.96 -4.17
CA ASP A 105 9.18 -2.23 -4.06
C ASP A 105 8.25 -3.43 -4.32
N MET A 106 8.67 -4.36 -5.19
CA MET A 106 7.84 -5.51 -5.59
C MET A 106 7.51 -6.42 -4.41
N THR A 107 8.35 -6.47 -3.38
CA THR A 107 8.06 -7.25 -2.17
C THR A 107 6.83 -6.73 -1.41
N ALA A 108 6.46 -5.45 -1.57
CA ALA A 108 5.22 -4.93 -1.00
C ALA A 108 3.98 -5.55 -1.68
N ALA A 109 4.01 -5.75 -3.00
CA ALA A 109 2.93 -6.43 -3.73
C ALA A 109 2.87 -7.92 -3.37
N GLU A 110 4.02 -8.59 -3.21
CA GLU A 110 4.07 -9.98 -2.73
C GLU A 110 3.46 -10.13 -1.33
N MET A 111 3.73 -9.18 -0.43
CA MET A 111 3.12 -9.15 0.90
C MET A 111 1.60 -9.01 0.82
N LEU A 112 1.08 -8.10 -0.03
CA LEU A 112 -0.36 -7.94 -0.24
C LEU A 112 -1.01 -9.22 -0.79
N ILE A 113 -0.35 -9.89 -1.74
CA ILE A 113 -0.80 -11.19 -2.29
C ILE A 113 -0.89 -12.24 -1.17
N GLY A 114 0.16 -12.37 -0.37
CA GLY A 114 0.23 -13.35 0.73
C GLY A 114 -0.81 -13.10 1.82
N ALA A 115 -1.22 -11.85 2.02
CA ALA A 115 -2.22 -11.49 3.03
C ALA A 115 -3.67 -11.58 2.54
N TYR A 116 -3.89 -11.47 1.23
CA TYR A 116 -5.20 -11.26 0.61
C TYR A 116 -6.30 -12.19 1.12
N GLY A 117 -5.96 -13.47 1.33
CA GLY A 117 -6.90 -14.51 1.74
C GLY A 117 -7.61 -14.25 3.06
N TYR A 118 -7.03 -13.50 3.99
CA TYR A 118 -7.61 -13.23 5.31
C TYR A 118 -7.91 -11.75 5.58
N LEU A 119 -7.68 -10.87 4.60
CA LEU A 119 -8.11 -9.47 4.67
C LEU A 119 -9.65 -9.38 4.64
N SER A 120 -10.21 -8.35 5.29
CA SER A 120 -11.61 -7.96 5.14
C SER A 120 -11.91 -7.52 3.70
N ASP A 121 -13.19 -7.50 3.30
CA ASP A 121 -13.57 -7.11 1.93
C ASP A 121 -13.12 -5.68 1.59
N HIS A 122 -13.14 -4.77 2.57
CA HIS A 122 -12.63 -3.42 2.40
C HIS A 122 -11.11 -3.42 2.15
N ASN A 123 -10.35 -4.12 2.99
CA ASN A 123 -8.89 -4.20 2.86
C ASN A 123 -8.46 -4.96 1.59
N ARG A 124 -9.23 -5.96 1.15
CA ARG A 124 -9.01 -6.64 -0.14
C ARG A 124 -9.12 -5.68 -1.32
N LYS A 125 -10.11 -4.78 -1.30
CA LYS A 125 -10.28 -3.76 -2.34
C LYS A 125 -9.04 -2.85 -2.40
N LEU A 126 -8.60 -2.33 -1.27
CA LEU A 126 -7.40 -1.47 -1.19
C LEU A 126 -6.13 -2.21 -1.63
N ALA A 127 -5.97 -3.47 -1.19
CA ALA A 127 -4.87 -4.32 -1.60
C ALA A 127 -4.86 -4.52 -3.12
N LEU A 128 -6.02 -4.79 -3.73
CA LEU A 128 -6.16 -4.96 -5.17
C LEU A 128 -5.85 -3.65 -5.93
N GLU A 129 -6.31 -2.50 -5.45
CA GLU A 129 -5.96 -1.21 -6.03
C GLU A 129 -4.43 -0.98 -6.00
N GLY A 130 -3.77 -1.27 -4.88
CA GLY A 130 -2.31 -1.17 -4.74
C GLY A 130 -1.53 -2.15 -5.62
N MET A 131 -2.04 -3.38 -5.77
CA MET A 131 -1.50 -4.44 -6.63
C MET A 131 -1.66 -4.12 -8.13
N LEU A 132 -2.59 -3.23 -8.50
CA LEU A 132 -2.85 -2.84 -9.89
C LEU A 132 -2.32 -1.45 -10.26
N ARG A 133 -1.48 -0.85 -9.42
CA ARG A 133 -1.06 0.55 -9.54
C ARG A 133 -0.03 0.84 -10.63
N ASP A 134 0.78 -0.15 -11.01
CA ASP A 134 1.76 -0.04 -12.09
C ASP A 134 1.93 -1.36 -12.85
N ASP A 135 2.55 -1.30 -14.02
CA ASP A 135 2.70 -2.44 -14.92
C ASP A 135 3.37 -3.66 -14.28
N ALA A 136 4.40 -3.45 -13.46
CA ALA A 136 5.14 -4.54 -12.85
C ALA A 136 4.29 -5.26 -11.81
N LYS A 137 3.59 -4.50 -10.97
CA LYS A 137 2.65 -5.06 -9.98
C LYS A 137 1.44 -5.72 -10.63
N ILE A 138 0.91 -5.15 -11.72
CA ILE A 138 -0.17 -5.76 -12.49
C ILE A 138 0.26 -7.14 -12.99
N LEU A 139 1.44 -7.25 -13.61
CA LEU A 139 1.94 -8.53 -14.13
C LEU A 139 2.13 -9.56 -13.02
N LEU A 140 2.67 -9.16 -11.85
CA LEU A 140 2.78 -10.04 -10.69
C LEU A 140 1.40 -10.50 -10.20
N THR A 141 0.43 -9.60 -10.16
CA THR A 141 -0.94 -9.89 -9.71
C THR A 141 -1.64 -10.88 -10.64
N LEU A 142 -1.54 -10.66 -11.95
CA LEU A 142 -2.05 -11.58 -12.96
C LEU A 142 -1.40 -12.97 -12.82
N GLN A 143 -0.09 -13.03 -12.62
CA GLN A 143 0.62 -14.28 -12.36
C GLN A 143 0.14 -14.99 -11.08
N ALA A 144 -0.15 -14.24 -10.02
CA ALA A 144 -0.66 -14.78 -8.77
C ALA A 144 -2.08 -15.34 -8.91
N ILE A 145 -2.94 -14.74 -9.76
CA ILE A 145 -4.25 -15.31 -10.11
C ILE A 145 -4.10 -16.61 -10.90
N GLU A 146 -3.20 -16.65 -11.89
CA GLU A 146 -2.92 -17.87 -12.67
C GLU A 146 -2.45 -19.03 -11.78
N ASN A 147 -1.55 -18.72 -10.84
CA ASN A 147 -0.97 -19.69 -9.92
C ASN A 147 -1.88 -20.02 -8.72
N SER A 148 -3.12 -19.51 -8.71
CA SER A 148 -4.09 -19.72 -7.63
C SER A 148 -3.61 -19.27 -6.24
N LEU A 149 -2.68 -18.30 -6.20
CA LEU A 149 -2.25 -17.62 -4.98
C LEU A 149 -3.26 -16.55 -4.56
N LEU A 150 -3.99 -16.00 -5.54
CA LEU A 150 -5.13 -15.13 -5.32
C LEU A 150 -6.45 -15.87 -5.61
N PRO A 151 -7.57 -15.46 -4.97
CA PRO A 151 -8.86 -16.12 -5.15
C PRO A 151 -9.36 -16.06 -6.60
N ALA A 152 -9.99 -17.14 -7.05
CA ALA A 152 -10.45 -17.28 -8.45
C ALA A 152 -11.53 -16.26 -8.83
N GLU A 153 -12.27 -15.72 -7.85
CA GLU A 153 -13.28 -14.68 -8.03
C GLU A 153 -12.68 -13.39 -8.60
N LEU A 154 -11.36 -13.18 -8.47
CA LEU A 154 -10.69 -12.04 -9.10
C LEU A 154 -10.73 -12.09 -10.63
N LYS A 155 -10.94 -13.25 -11.24
CA LYS A 155 -11.08 -13.37 -12.71
C LYS A 155 -12.30 -12.61 -13.25
N THR A 156 -13.31 -12.40 -12.42
CA THR A 156 -14.53 -11.65 -12.78
C THR A 156 -14.60 -10.28 -12.10
N ASN A 157 -13.56 -9.88 -11.35
CA ASN A 157 -13.51 -8.58 -10.70
C ASN A 157 -13.37 -7.46 -11.75
N GLU A 158 -14.14 -6.39 -11.61
CA GLU A 158 -14.17 -5.27 -12.57
C GLU A 158 -12.81 -4.60 -12.80
N MET A 159 -11.98 -4.46 -11.76
CA MET A 159 -10.64 -3.87 -11.90
C MET A 159 -9.72 -4.76 -12.73
N VAL A 160 -9.82 -6.08 -12.53
CA VAL A 160 -9.03 -7.05 -13.30
C VAL A 160 -9.54 -7.15 -14.74
N LEU A 161 -10.85 -7.11 -14.97
CA LEU A 161 -11.44 -7.11 -16.31
C LEU A 161 -11.01 -5.90 -17.15
N LYS A 162 -10.91 -4.70 -16.53
CA LYS A 162 -10.44 -3.48 -17.20
C LYS A 162 -9.01 -3.58 -17.76
N LEU A 163 -8.18 -4.49 -17.23
CA LEU A 163 -6.81 -4.69 -17.72
C LEU A 163 -6.75 -5.21 -19.17
N ARG A 164 -7.87 -5.72 -19.71
CA ARG A 164 -7.99 -6.08 -21.13
C ARG A 164 -7.83 -4.88 -22.07
N GLU A 165 -8.03 -3.68 -21.56
CA GLU A 165 -7.93 -2.41 -22.28
C GLU A 165 -6.66 -1.62 -21.92
N HIS A 166 -5.78 -2.21 -21.11
CA HIS A 166 -4.55 -1.56 -20.64
C HIS A 166 -3.63 -1.11 -21.80
N SER A 167 -2.83 -0.05 -21.64
CA SER A 167 -1.94 0.45 -22.71
C SER A 167 -0.80 -0.54 -23.06
N ASN A 168 -0.31 -1.27 -22.06
CA ASN A 168 0.69 -2.32 -22.22
C ASN A 168 0.11 -3.60 -22.86
N GLN A 169 0.70 -4.04 -23.98
CA GLN A 169 0.24 -5.20 -24.76
C GLN A 169 0.32 -6.52 -23.97
N GLU A 170 1.36 -6.72 -23.17
CA GLU A 170 1.52 -7.97 -22.40
C GLU A 170 0.44 -8.09 -21.33
N ILE A 171 0.15 -7.00 -20.63
CA ILE A 171 -0.93 -6.93 -19.63
C ILE A 171 -2.28 -7.26 -20.29
N ARG A 172 -2.61 -6.63 -21.43
CA ARG A 172 -3.86 -6.94 -22.14
C ARG A 172 -3.99 -8.41 -22.49
N LYS A 173 -2.91 -8.99 -23.02
CA LYS A 173 -2.88 -10.39 -23.46
C LYS A 173 -3.08 -11.34 -22.29
N ARG A 174 -2.36 -11.15 -21.19
CA ARG A 174 -2.49 -11.97 -19.98
C ARG A 174 -3.86 -11.82 -19.32
N ALA A 175 -4.33 -10.57 -19.15
CA ALA A 175 -5.66 -10.31 -18.62
C ALA A 175 -6.74 -11.05 -19.43
N ALA A 176 -6.69 -10.95 -20.76
CA ALA A 176 -7.62 -11.65 -21.64
C ALA A 176 -7.51 -13.19 -21.62
N GLN A 177 -6.42 -13.77 -21.11
CA GLN A 177 -6.29 -15.21 -20.90
C GLN A 177 -6.86 -15.63 -19.55
N ILE A 178 -6.59 -14.84 -18.51
CA ILE A 178 -6.99 -15.10 -17.12
C ILE A 178 -8.48 -14.91 -16.90
N THR A 179 -9.08 -13.91 -17.54
CA THR A 179 -10.49 -13.53 -17.34
C THR A 179 -11.43 -14.18 -18.36
N LYS A 180 -11.02 -15.29 -18.99
CA LYS A 180 -11.90 -16.15 -19.80
C LYS A 180 -12.67 -17.09 -18.88
#